data_AF-A0A4Y2QQ62-F1
#
_entry.id   AF-A0A4Y2QQ62-F1
#
_cell.length_a   1.000
_cell.length_b   1.000
_cell.length_c   1.000
_cell.angle_alpha   90.00
_cell.angle_beta   90.00
_cell.angle_gamma   90.00
#
_symmetry.space_group_name_H-M   'P 1'
#
loop_
_entity.id
_entity.type
_entity.pdbx_description
1 polymer ?
#
loop_
_entity_poly.entity_id
_entity_poly.type
_entity_poly.pdbx_seq_one_letter_code
_entity_poly.pdbx_strand_id
1 'polypeptide(L)'
;MAVELRSSKKVMFLIREIEHQITGSNLPSNGHDLAVLFYNIREVNLTVNERANLAIRECIIFWQKVRMPTKSLPDCMRKLVNVYQFWRDLTKNAKKLQDVFKRRQQEFISNLDNLFDIAHAYALQLMKIEEERMFLQRQREPGRAGHLGGVNKKRTDK
;
A
#
# COMPACT_ATOMS: atom_id res chain seq x y z
N MET A 1 3.00 -15.68 33.45
CA MET A 1 2.85 -14.22 33.30
C MET A 1 2.52 -13.92 31.86
N ALA A 2 1.25 -13.70 31.55
CA ALA A 2 0.85 -13.22 30.24
C ALA A 2 1.24 -11.73 30.17
N VAL A 3 2.22 -11.40 29.33
CA VAL A 3 2.42 -10.01 28.93
C VAL A 3 1.21 -9.67 28.07
N GLU A 4 0.25 -8.95 28.65
CA GLU A 4 -0.71 -8.19 27.85
C GLU A 4 0.11 -7.24 26.99
N LEU A 5 0.38 -7.66 25.75
CA LEU A 5 0.74 -6.74 24.67
C LEU A 5 -0.42 -5.75 24.62
N ARG A 6 -0.24 -4.56 25.20
CA ARG A 6 -1.14 -3.43 24.98
C ARG A 6 -1.14 -3.17 23.47
N SER A 7 -2.03 -3.85 22.75
CA SER A 7 -2.43 -3.51 21.39
C SER A 7 -3.20 -2.20 21.50
N SER A 8 -2.47 -1.12 21.77
CA SER A 8 -2.98 0.23 21.65
C SER A 8 -3.04 0.51 20.16
N LYS A 9 -4.05 -0.05 19.48
CA LYS A 9 -4.39 0.28 18.10
C LYS A 9 -4.75 1.77 18.06
N LYS A 10 -3.73 2.61 17.93
CA LYS A 10 -3.85 4.07 17.94
C LYS A 10 -4.35 4.50 16.56
N VAL A 11 -5.67 4.44 16.37
CA VAL A 11 -6.40 4.93 15.20
C VAL A 11 -5.90 6.33 14.81
N MET A 12 -5.56 6.53 13.53
CA MET A 12 -5.18 7.84 12.99
C MET A 12 -6.38 8.45 12.27
N PHE A 13 -6.40 9.78 12.13
CA PHE A 13 -7.49 10.46 11.41
C PHE A 13 -7.69 9.85 10.01
N LEU A 14 -8.89 9.33 9.73
CA LEU A 14 -9.26 8.61 8.49
C LEU A 14 -8.54 7.28 8.24
N ILE A 15 -7.73 6.79 9.18
CA ILE A 15 -6.93 5.56 9.03
C ILE A 15 -7.38 4.56 10.07
N ARG A 16 -7.84 3.41 9.61
CA ARG A 16 -8.47 2.38 10.45
C ARG A 16 -7.50 1.88 11.52
N GLU A 17 -6.36 1.34 11.10
CA GLU A 17 -5.36 0.76 11.99
C GLU A 17 -3.94 1.05 11.46
N ILE A 18 -2.99 1.14 12.37
CA ILE A 18 -1.57 1.31 12.06
C ILE A 18 -0.91 -0.04 12.30
N GLU A 19 -0.23 -0.54 11.29
CA GLU A 19 0.45 -1.83 11.31
C GLU A 19 1.94 -1.62 11.09
N HIS A 20 2.76 -2.44 11.75
CA HIS A 20 4.22 -2.36 11.65
C HIS A 20 4.78 -2.97 10.36
N GLN A 21 3.95 -3.76 9.67
CA GLN A 21 4.29 -4.47 8.45
C GLN A 21 3.03 -4.67 7.59
N ILE A 22 3.20 -4.79 6.28
CA ILE A 22 2.18 -5.15 5.31
C ILE A 22 1.89 -6.65 5.47
N THR A 23 0.64 -6.99 5.77
CA THR A 23 0.20 -8.37 5.91
C THR A 23 -0.90 -8.71 4.91
N GLY A 24 -1.21 -10.00 4.80
CA GLY A 24 -2.26 -10.51 3.94
C GLY A 24 -1.75 -11.17 2.67
N SER A 25 -2.69 -11.65 1.87
CA SER A 25 -2.42 -12.40 0.65
C SER A 25 -2.73 -11.60 -0.61
N ASN A 26 -3.02 -10.31 -0.54
CA ASN A 26 -3.27 -9.50 -1.74
C ASN A 26 -2.07 -8.60 -2.02
N LEU A 27 -2.04 -7.91 -3.17
CA LEU A 27 -1.07 -6.84 -3.36
C LEU A 27 -1.33 -5.71 -2.32
N PRO A 28 -0.36 -4.86 -2.00
CA PRO A 28 -0.59 -3.79 -1.03
C PRO A 28 -1.62 -2.77 -1.51
N SER A 29 -2.48 -2.29 -0.61
CA SER A 29 -3.37 -1.14 -0.87
C SER A 29 -2.71 0.17 -0.45
N ASN A 30 -3.24 1.30 -0.92
CA ASN A 30 -2.81 2.62 -0.43
C ASN A 30 -2.86 2.69 1.10
N GLY A 31 -3.88 2.09 1.73
CA GLY A 31 -4.03 2.01 3.17
C GLY A 31 -2.95 1.16 3.85
N HIS A 32 -2.56 0.01 3.28
CA HIS A 32 -1.50 -0.83 3.85
C HIS A 32 -0.15 -0.10 3.88
N ASP A 33 0.28 0.45 2.75
CA ASP A 33 1.54 1.19 2.64
C ASP A 33 1.57 2.41 3.58
N LEU A 34 0.44 3.10 3.68
CA LEU A 34 0.30 4.27 4.53
C LEU A 34 0.27 3.90 6.02
N ALA A 35 -0.34 2.78 6.40
CA ALA A 35 -0.33 2.27 7.77
C ALA A 35 1.10 1.98 8.25
N VAL A 36 1.91 1.30 7.44
CA VAL A 36 3.33 1.04 7.75
C VAL A 36 4.13 2.33 7.82
N LEU A 37 3.89 3.27 6.91
CA LEU A 37 4.52 4.59 6.98
C LEU A 37 4.19 5.31 8.30
N PHE A 38 2.93 5.27 8.76
CA PHE A 38 2.56 5.89 10.03
C PHE A 38 3.16 5.20 11.25
N TYR A 39 3.28 3.88 11.22
CA TYR A 39 4.02 3.14 12.24
C TYR A 39 5.46 3.64 12.30
N ASN A 40 6.15 3.65 11.15
CA ASN A 40 7.52 4.13 11.03
C ASN A 40 7.67 5.58 11.49
N ILE A 41 6.66 6.43 11.22
CA ILE A 41 6.66 7.83 11.67
C ILE A 41 6.64 7.97 13.19
N ARG A 42 5.97 7.06 13.89
CA ARG A 42 5.83 7.10 15.35
C ARG A 42 6.99 6.44 16.07
N GLU A 43 7.46 5.31 15.56
CA GLU A 43 8.34 4.41 16.30
C GLU A 43 9.81 4.52 15.87
N VAL A 44 10.10 4.99 14.66
CA VAL A 44 11.45 4.93 14.07
C VAL A 44 12.06 6.32 13.96
N ASN A 45 13.22 6.58 14.57
CA ASN A 45 13.88 7.89 14.52
C ASN A 45 14.60 8.15 13.18
N LEU A 46 13.84 8.37 12.11
CA LEU A 46 14.31 8.60 10.74
C LEU A 46 13.53 9.75 10.07
N THR A 47 14.03 10.25 8.95
CA THR A 47 13.29 11.22 8.12
C THR A 47 12.07 10.58 7.47
N VAL A 48 11.11 11.40 7.02
CA VAL A 48 9.91 10.91 6.31
C VAL A 48 10.28 10.12 5.05
N ASN A 49 11.33 10.55 4.33
CA ASN A 49 11.80 9.85 3.12
C ASN A 49 12.38 8.48 3.45
N GLU A 50 13.19 8.36 4.50
CA GLU A 50 13.75 7.08 4.92
C GLU A 50 12.66 6.12 5.41
N ARG A 51 11.69 6.63 6.16
CA ARG A 51 10.52 5.85 6.62
C ARG A 51 9.64 5.39 5.47
N ALA A 52 9.46 6.21 4.44
CA ALA A 52 8.76 5.84 3.21
C ALA A 52 9.52 4.80 2.38
N ASN A 53 10.86 4.91 2.32
CA ASN A 53 11.70 3.89 1.69
C ASN A 53 11.54 2.51 2.35
N LEU A 54 11.45 2.44 3.68
CA LEU A 54 11.19 1.18 4.40
C LEU A 54 9.85 0.56 3.99
N ALA A 55 8.75 1.34 4.04
CA ALA A 55 7.42 0.88 3.64
C ALA A 55 7.38 0.41 2.18
N ILE A 56 8.03 1.15 1.28
CA ILE A 56 8.04 0.82 -0.16
C ILE A 56 8.88 -0.41 -0.47
N ARG A 57 9.98 -0.64 0.24
CA ARG A 57 10.76 -1.87 0.09
C ARG A 57 9.93 -3.09 0.46
N GLU A 58 9.14 -2.99 1.52
CA GLU A 58 8.20 -4.03 1.90
C GLU A 58 7.12 -4.23 0.83
N CYS A 59 6.54 -3.15 0.31
CA CYS A 59 5.59 -3.20 -0.78
C CYS A 59 6.15 -3.95 -2.00
N ILE A 60 7.37 -3.59 -2.43
CA ILE A 60 8.04 -4.19 -3.58
C ILE A 60 8.20 -5.71 -3.41
N ILE A 61 8.42 -6.22 -2.20
CA ILE A 61 8.51 -7.67 -1.95
C ILE A 61 7.21 -8.38 -2.36
N PHE A 62 6.04 -7.80 -2.11
CA PHE A 62 4.76 -8.37 -2.53
C PHE A 62 4.63 -8.45 -4.06
N TRP A 63 5.08 -7.40 -4.76
CA TRP A 63 5.08 -7.38 -6.23
C TRP A 63 6.09 -8.38 -6.82
N GLN A 64 7.24 -8.53 -6.19
CA GLN A 64 8.27 -9.50 -6.58
C GLN A 64 7.83 -10.95 -6.38
N LYS A 65 7.02 -11.24 -5.33
CA LYS A 65 6.47 -12.60 -5.09
C LYS A 65 5.63 -13.12 -6.26
N VAL A 66 4.99 -12.24 -7.02
CA VAL A 66 4.24 -12.54 -8.25
C VAL A 66 4.96 -12.12 -9.52
N ARG A 67 6.28 -11.91 -9.44
CA ARG A 67 7.16 -11.64 -10.59
C ARG A 67 6.72 -10.43 -11.43
N MET A 68 6.01 -9.48 -10.81
CA MET A 68 5.50 -8.31 -11.49
C MET A 68 6.58 -7.23 -11.57
N PRO A 69 6.87 -6.70 -12.77
CA PRO A 69 7.78 -5.57 -12.91
C PRO A 69 7.21 -4.33 -12.22
N THR A 70 8.01 -3.70 -11.35
CA THR A 70 7.64 -2.44 -10.69
C THR A 70 8.31 -1.25 -11.36
N LYS A 71 7.83 -0.05 -11.05
CA LYS A 71 8.56 1.20 -11.31
C LYS A 71 9.84 1.27 -10.48
N SER A 72 10.67 2.27 -10.77
CA SER A 72 11.86 2.56 -9.96
C SER A 72 11.49 2.85 -8.50
N LEU A 73 12.39 2.53 -7.57
CA LEU A 73 12.19 2.81 -6.15
C LEU A 73 11.87 4.30 -5.88
N PRO A 74 12.57 5.29 -6.48
CA PRO A 74 12.22 6.70 -6.33
C PRO A 74 10.80 7.04 -6.78
N ASP A 75 10.30 6.45 -7.87
CA ASP A 75 8.93 6.70 -8.36
C ASP A 75 7.88 6.11 -7.43
N CYS A 76 8.14 4.91 -6.89
CA CYS A 76 7.28 4.27 -5.91
C CYS A 76 7.23 5.10 -4.61
N MET A 77 8.38 5.58 -4.13
CA MET A 77 8.48 6.48 -2.99
C MET A 77 7.72 7.78 -3.21
N ARG A 78 7.87 8.41 -4.39
CA ARG A 78 7.14 9.64 -4.74
C ARG A 78 5.63 9.43 -4.64
N LYS A 79 5.14 8.28 -5.10
CA LYS A 79 3.71 7.92 -4.99
C LYS A 79 3.27 7.86 -3.53
N LEU A 80 4.00 7.17 -2.66
CA LEU A 80 3.64 7.06 -1.23
C LEU A 80 3.70 8.42 -0.51
N VAL A 81 4.74 9.22 -0.79
CA VAL A 81 4.86 10.57 -0.25
C VAL A 81 3.67 11.44 -0.68
N ASN A 82 3.22 11.34 -1.93
CA ASN A 82 2.04 12.08 -2.41
C ASN A 82 0.76 11.66 -1.67
N VAL A 83 0.55 10.36 -1.41
CA VAL A 83 -0.58 9.86 -0.61
C VAL A 83 -0.52 10.41 0.81
N TYR A 84 0.66 10.40 1.43
CA TYR A 84 0.88 10.98 2.76
C TYR A 84 0.63 12.50 2.79
N GLN A 85 1.08 13.25 1.77
CA GLN A 85 0.84 14.69 1.70
C GLN A 85 -0.64 15.01 1.52
N PHE A 86 -1.37 14.24 0.71
CA PHE A 86 -2.81 14.40 0.59
C PHE A 86 -3.51 14.20 1.95
N TRP A 87 -3.12 13.17 2.70
CA TRP A 87 -3.60 12.96 4.07
C TRP A 87 -3.24 14.12 5.02
N ARG A 88 -2.02 14.66 4.93
CA ARG A 88 -1.55 15.81 5.73
C ARG A 88 -2.40 17.06 5.47
N ASP A 89 -2.79 17.29 4.23
CA ASP A 89 -3.61 18.44 3.88
C ASP A 89 -5.06 18.26 4.30
N LEU A 90 -5.58 17.02 4.31
CA LEU A 90 -6.89 16.72 4.90
C LEU A 90 -6.90 16.97 6.41
N THR A 91 -5.84 16.57 7.12
CA THR A 91 -5.73 16.81 8.57
C THR A 91 -5.66 18.30 8.92
N LYS A 92 -4.90 19.10 8.16
CA LYS A 92 -4.86 20.57 8.34
C LYS A 92 -6.23 21.22 8.18
N ASN A 93 -7.06 20.68 7.29
CA ASN A 93 -8.38 21.22 6.96
C ASN A 93 -9.54 20.48 7.67
N ALA A 94 -9.25 19.58 8.62
CA ALA A 94 -10.25 18.70 9.21
C ALA A 94 -11.41 19.44 9.92
N LYS A 95 -11.16 20.65 10.43
CA LYS A 95 -12.15 21.48 11.13
C LYS A 95 -13.03 22.31 10.17
N LYS A 96 -12.72 22.36 8.88
CA LYS A 96 -13.46 23.18 7.92
C LYS A 96 -14.73 22.46 7.49
N LEU A 97 -15.86 23.17 7.55
CA LEU A 97 -17.19 22.59 7.32
C LEU A 97 -17.62 22.57 5.84
N GLN A 98 -16.85 23.20 4.96
CA GLN A 98 -17.18 23.29 3.54
C GLN A 98 -17.25 21.89 2.90
N ASP A 99 -18.29 21.66 2.09
CA ASP A 99 -18.54 20.34 1.51
C ASP A 99 -17.40 19.84 0.62
N VAL A 100 -16.61 20.74 0.04
CA VAL A 100 -15.39 20.38 -0.71
C VAL A 100 -14.43 19.56 0.15
N PHE A 101 -14.27 19.88 1.44
CA PHE A 101 -13.40 19.10 2.33
C PHE A 101 -14.00 17.74 2.68
N LYS A 102 -15.31 17.66 2.92
CA LYS A 102 -15.99 16.38 3.16
C LYS A 102 -15.85 15.45 1.95
N ARG A 103 -16.03 15.97 0.72
CA ARG A 103 -15.84 15.20 -0.51
C ARG A 103 -14.41 14.68 -0.65
N ARG A 104 -13.40 15.51 -0.38
CA ARG A 104 -11.99 15.08 -0.42
C ARG A 104 -11.64 14.04 0.65
N GLN A 105 -12.24 14.14 1.84
CA GLN A 105 -12.09 13.11 2.88
C GLN A 105 -12.71 11.78 2.44
N GLN A 106 -13.90 11.80 1.85
CA GLN A 106 -14.56 10.61 1.32
C GLN A 106 -13.77 10.00 0.15
N GLU A 107 -13.27 10.83 -0.76
CA GLU A 107 -12.39 10.40 -1.85
C GLU A 107 -11.15 9.69 -1.29
N PHE A 108 -10.49 10.28 -0.29
CA PHE A 108 -9.35 9.65 0.38
C PHE A 108 -9.72 8.29 0.99
N ILE A 109 -10.81 8.22 1.77
CA ILE A 109 -11.29 6.97 2.39
C ILE A 109 -11.56 5.91 1.32
N SER A 110 -12.28 6.26 0.24
CA SER A 110 -12.59 5.33 -0.85
C SER A 110 -11.35 4.82 -1.58
N ASN A 111 -10.26 5.60 -1.57
CA ASN A 111 -9.01 5.24 -2.19
C ASN A 111 -8.10 4.38 -1.30
N LEU A 112 -8.37 4.26 0.01
CA LEU A 112 -7.52 3.48 0.92
C LEU A 112 -7.49 1.99 0.56
N ASP A 113 -8.61 1.45 0.12
CA ASP A 113 -8.72 0.03 -0.22
C ASP A 113 -8.19 -0.25 -1.64
N ASN A 114 -8.04 0.77 -2.48
CA ASN A 114 -7.50 0.64 -3.84
C ASN A 114 -6.05 0.17 -3.85
N LEU A 115 -5.68 -0.54 -4.92
CA LEU A 115 -4.32 -1.04 -5.14
C LEU A 115 -3.31 0.09 -5.08
N PHE A 116 -2.25 -0.09 -4.30
CA PHE A 116 -1.07 0.77 -4.38
C PHE A 116 -0.26 0.38 -5.63
N ASP A 117 -0.78 0.80 -6.79
CA ASP A 117 -0.26 0.35 -8.08
C ASP A 117 1.13 0.95 -8.37
N ILE A 118 2.16 0.12 -8.24
CA ILE A 118 3.54 0.44 -8.57
C ILE A 118 4.05 -0.35 -9.78
N ALA A 119 3.14 -0.95 -10.56
CA ALA A 119 3.51 -1.69 -11.76
C ALA A 119 4.27 -0.78 -12.73
N HIS A 120 5.28 -1.35 -13.38
CA HIS A 120 5.94 -0.72 -14.51
C HIS A 120 4.90 -0.36 -15.60
N ALA A 121 5.13 0.71 -16.36
CA ALA A 121 4.19 1.15 -17.41
C ALA A 121 3.87 0.03 -18.42
N TYR A 122 4.87 -0.78 -18.72
CA TYR A 122 4.77 -1.94 -19.61
C TYR A 122 4.65 -3.28 -18.86
N ALA A 123 4.28 -3.30 -17.58
CA ALA A 123 4.24 -4.52 -16.78
C ALA A 123 3.43 -5.64 -17.45
N LEU A 124 2.23 -5.34 -17.94
CA LEU A 124 1.38 -6.32 -18.64
C LEU A 124 1.96 -6.82 -19.96
N GLN A 125 2.90 -6.11 -20.58
CA GLN A 125 3.56 -6.56 -21.82
C GLN A 125 4.81 -7.40 -21.50
N LEU A 126 5.51 -7.05 -20.42
CA LEU A 126 6.73 -7.73 -19.97
C LEU A 126 6.43 -9.07 -19.28
N MET A 127 5.25 -9.19 -18.66
CA MET A 127 4.79 -10.41 -18.02
C MET A 127 4.44 -11.48 -19.05
N LYS A 128 5.09 -12.64 -18.95
CA LYS A 128 4.89 -13.78 -19.86
C LYS A 128 3.78 -14.73 -19.40
N ILE A 129 3.45 -14.70 -18.11
CA ILE A 129 2.53 -15.64 -17.47
C ILE A 129 1.15 -14.99 -17.43
N GLU A 130 0.19 -15.58 -18.15
CA GLU A 130 -1.16 -15.03 -18.28
C GLU A 130 -1.87 -14.97 -16.93
N GLU A 131 -1.67 -15.97 -16.08
CA GLU A 131 -2.26 -16.03 -14.74
C GLU A 131 -1.83 -14.85 -13.86
N GLU A 132 -0.57 -14.41 -13.96
CA GLU A 132 -0.06 -13.25 -13.23
C GLU A 132 -0.65 -11.95 -13.82
N ARG A 133 -0.80 -11.85 -15.15
CA ARG A 133 -1.42 -10.69 -15.81
C ARG A 133 -2.89 -10.52 -15.39
N MET A 134 -3.63 -11.62 -15.41
CA MET A 134 -5.03 -11.67 -14.96
C MET A 134 -5.15 -11.34 -13.47
N PHE A 135 -4.22 -11.81 -12.64
CA PHE A 135 -4.19 -11.45 -11.23
C PHE A 135 -3.98 -9.93 -11.04
N LEU A 136 -3.02 -9.31 -11.75
CA LEU A 136 -2.80 -7.86 -11.67
C LEU A 136 -4.06 -7.08 -12.08
N GLN A 137 -4.74 -7.50 -13.14
CA GLN A 137 -5.99 -6.86 -13.58
C GLN A 137 -7.08 -6.95 -12.52
N ARG A 138 -7.32 -8.14 -11.95
CA ARG A 138 -8.30 -8.33 -10.86
C ARG A 138 -7.96 -7.53 -9.60
N GLN A 139 -6.67 -7.34 -9.32
CA GLN A 139 -6.22 -6.52 -8.20
C GLN A 139 -6.45 -5.02 -8.43
N ARG A 140 -6.59 -4.55 -9.67
CA ARG A 140 -6.93 -3.16 -10.02
C ARG A 140 -8.43 -2.87 -9.96
N GLU A 141 -9.25 -3.90 -10.05
CA GLU A 141 -10.72 -3.78 -9.98
C GLU A 141 -11.19 -3.48 -8.54
N PRO A 142 -12.35 -2.81 -8.39
CA PRO A 142 -12.99 -2.64 -7.09
C PRO A 142 -13.20 -3.99 -6.39
N GLY A 143 -12.95 -4.03 -5.08
CA GLY A 143 -13.01 -5.27 -4.29
C GLY A 143 -11.77 -6.17 -4.42
N ARG A 144 -10.88 -5.91 -5.38
CA ARG A 144 -9.53 -6.47 -5.49
C ARG A 144 -9.48 -7.99 -5.35
N ALA A 145 -10.25 -8.63 -6.23
CA ALA A 145 -10.46 -10.07 -6.19
C ALA A 145 -9.17 -10.86 -6.47
N GLY A 146 -9.13 -12.08 -5.93
CA GLY A 146 -7.98 -12.97 -6.02
C GLY A 146 -6.96 -12.74 -4.92
N HIS A 147 -6.11 -13.73 -4.71
CA HIS A 147 -5.08 -13.74 -3.69
C HIS A 147 -3.78 -14.27 -4.31
N LEU A 148 -2.65 -13.87 -3.74
CA LEU A 148 -1.31 -14.40 -3.97
C LEU A 148 -1.35 -15.90 -3.66
N GLY A 149 -1.59 -16.71 -4.69
CA GLY A 149 -1.43 -18.15 -4.61
C GLY A 149 0.05 -18.48 -4.38
N GLY A 150 0.34 -19.40 -3.46
CA GLY A 150 1.71 -19.89 -3.28
C GLY A 150 2.27 -20.34 -4.63
N VAL A 151 3.44 -19.81 -5.00
CA VAL A 151 4.11 -20.13 -6.26
C VAL A 151 4.19 -21.65 -6.38
N ASN A 152 3.45 -22.24 -7.33
CA ASN A 152 3.63 -23.63 -7.68
C ASN A 152 5.09 -23.78 -8.15
N LYS A 153 5.91 -24.48 -7.35
CA LYS A 153 7.30 -24.86 -7.66
C LYS A 153 7.35 -25.88 -8.80
N LYS A 154 6.71 -25.62 -9.95
CA LYS A 154 6.87 -26.40 -11.19
C LYS A 154 6.56 -25.51 -12.40
N ARG A 155 7.52 -24.66 -12.77
CA ARG A 155 7.77 -24.30 -14.17
C ARG A 155 9.27 -24.23 -14.36
N THR A 156 9.93 -25.37 -14.23
CA THR A 156 11.10 -25.68 -15.04
C THR A 156 10.61 -26.07 -16.43
N ASP A 157 11.40 -25.66 -17.42
CA ASP A 157 11.46 -26.14 -18.81
C ASP A 157 10.42 -25.60 -19.80
N LYS A 158 10.83 -24.56 -20.54
CA LYS A 158 11.27 -24.67 -21.94
C LYS A 158 11.96 -23.39 -22.40
#